data_AF-A0A8J7QZ73-F1
#
_entry.id   AF-A0A8J7QZ73-F1
#
_cell.length_a   1.000
_cell.length_b   1.000
_cell.length_c   1.000
_cell.angle_alpha   90.00
_cell.angle_beta   90.00
_cell.angle_gamma   90.00
#
_symmetry.space_group_name_H-M   'P 1'
#
loop_
_entity.id
_entity.type
_entity.pdbx_description
1 polymer ?
#
loop_
_entity_poly.entity_id
_entity_poly.type
_entity_poly.pdbx_seq_one_letter_code
_entity_poly.pdbx_strand_id
1 'polypeptide(L)'
;MLGATPVLWVSSPVYLLACVAASATVFFLAHVPQSRESLLLRFDAVELALFAVLGADKALDIGAGPVAAVAMGVVTATLGGVVRDVLSGESPAILSREIYATAALAGAVVFVLFLGADVPRETAMVTGFVVALAIRFGTLHWNWSLPRYGQPSGDT
;
A
#
# COMPACT_ATOMS: atom_id res chain seq x y z
N MET A 1 10.45 -8.90 -10.40
CA MET A 1 11.55 -8.56 -9.47
C MET A 1 12.02 -9.77 -8.66
N LEU A 2 11.13 -10.62 -8.12
CA LEU A 2 11.52 -11.78 -7.29
C LEU A 2 11.72 -13.12 -8.03
N GLY A 3 11.63 -13.16 -9.36
CA GLY A 3 11.86 -14.40 -10.14
C GLY A 3 10.81 -15.51 -9.98
N ALA A 4 9.70 -15.26 -9.27
CA ALA A 4 8.62 -16.25 -9.12
C ALA A 4 7.83 -16.44 -10.42
N THR A 5 8.12 -17.51 -11.16
CA THR A 5 7.35 -18.00 -12.31
C THR A 5 6.73 -19.36 -11.99
N PRO A 6 5.45 -19.62 -12.31
CA PRO A 6 4.45 -18.73 -12.89
C PRO A 6 3.87 -17.72 -11.88
N VAL A 7 3.39 -16.59 -12.40
CA VAL A 7 2.80 -15.50 -11.60
C VAL A 7 1.48 -15.93 -10.95
N LEU A 8 1.23 -15.47 -9.72
CA LEU A 8 0.12 -15.92 -8.85
C LEU A 8 -1.26 -15.96 -9.51
N TRP A 9 -1.59 -14.97 -10.34
CA TRP A 9 -2.89 -14.89 -11.02
C TRP A 9 -3.02 -15.85 -12.21
N VAL A 10 -1.92 -16.32 -12.79
CA VAL A 10 -1.91 -17.40 -13.79
C VAL A 10 -1.99 -18.76 -13.10
N SER A 11 -1.35 -18.90 -11.94
CA SER A 11 -1.32 -20.14 -11.16
C SER A 11 -2.67 -20.47 -10.51
N SER A 12 -3.53 -19.48 -10.24
CA SER A 12 -4.80 -19.68 -9.55
C SER A 12 -5.89 -18.76 -10.13
N PRO A 13 -6.87 -19.31 -10.87
CA PRO A 13 -7.98 -18.55 -11.47
C PRO A 13 -8.84 -17.77 -10.46
N VAL A 14 -8.81 -18.19 -9.19
CA VAL A 14 -9.55 -17.55 -8.09
C VAL A 14 -9.24 -16.06 -7.96
N TYR A 15 -7.99 -15.64 -8.17
CA TYR A 15 -7.62 -14.23 -8.08
C TYR A 15 -8.27 -13.39 -9.19
N LEU A 16 -8.30 -13.92 -10.42
CA LEU A 16 -8.95 -13.26 -11.55
C LEU A 16 -10.46 -13.17 -11.34
N LEU A 17 -11.09 -14.25 -10.86
CA LEU A 17 -12.52 -14.27 -10.56
C LEU A 17 -12.87 -13.26 -9.46
N ALA A 18 -12.05 -13.15 -8.41
CA ALA A 18 -12.25 -12.16 -7.35
C ALA A 18 -12.17 -10.72 -7.89
N CYS A 19 -11.20 -10.41 -8.75
CA CYS A 19 -11.09 -9.10 -9.40
C CYS A 19 -12.32 -8.76 -10.27
N VAL A 20 -12.82 -9.73 -11.04
CA VAL A 20 -14.03 -9.57 -11.87
C VAL A 20 -15.27 -9.36 -10.99
N ALA A 21 -15.42 -10.16 -9.93
CA ALA A 21 -16.55 -10.03 -9.00
C ALA A 21 -16.54 -8.67 -8.27
N ALA A 22 -15.37 -8.22 -7.80
CA ALA A 22 -15.20 -6.91 -7.18
C ALA A 22 -15.54 -5.78 -8.16
N SER A 23 -15.04 -5.86 -9.40
CA SER A 23 -15.32 -4.87 -10.45
C SER A 23 -16.80 -4.81 -10.81
N ALA A 24 -17.46 -5.97 -10.97
CA ALA A 24 -18.90 -6.05 -11.22
C ALA A 24 -19.69 -5.45 -10.06
N THR A 25 -19.32 -5.77 -8.82
CA THR A 25 -19.95 -5.22 -7.61
C THR A 25 -19.84 -3.69 -7.59
N VAL A 26 -18.66 -3.14 -7.84
CA VAL A 26 -18.45 -1.68 -7.90
C VAL A 26 -19.24 -1.06 -9.04
N PHE A 27 -19.34 -1.70 -10.20
CA PHE A 27 -20.12 -1.22 -11.34
C PHE A 27 -21.62 -1.10 -11.03
N PHE A 28 -22.21 -2.13 -10.40
CA PHE A 28 -23.62 -2.08 -10.01
C PHE A 28 -23.89 -1.12 -8.84
N LEU A 29 -22.99 -1.06 -7.86
CA LEU A 29 -23.09 -0.14 -6.73
C LEU A 29 -22.69 1.30 -7.08
N ALA A 30 -22.18 1.55 -8.30
CA ALA A 30 -21.72 2.87 -8.70
C ALA A 30 -22.83 3.94 -8.51
N HIS A 31 -24.09 3.61 -8.73
CA HIS A 31 -25.20 4.56 -8.63
C HIS A 31 -25.51 5.05 -7.20
N VAL A 32 -24.90 4.49 -6.15
CA VAL A 32 -25.36 4.65 -4.76
C VAL A 32 -24.60 5.70 -3.92
N PRO A 33 -23.26 5.90 -4.00
CA PRO A 33 -22.59 6.82 -3.06
C PRO A 33 -22.20 8.16 -3.68
N GLN A 34 -22.61 9.25 -3.01
CA GLN A 34 -22.12 10.64 -3.18
C GLN A 34 -20.69 10.85 -2.61
N SER A 35 -20.10 9.86 -1.90
CA SER A 35 -18.81 9.95 -1.20
C SER A 35 -17.76 8.95 -1.72
N ARG A 36 -17.71 8.75 -3.05
CA ARG A 36 -16.82 7.76 -3.69
C ARG A 36 -15.35 7.99 -3.34
N GLU A 37 -14.91 9.24 -3.36
CA GLU A 37 -13.52 9.60 -3.08
C GLU A 37 -13.09 9.20 -1.67
N SER A 38 -13.93 9.45 -0.65
CA SER A 38 -13.61 9.08 0.74
C SER A 38 -13.55 7.57 0.94
N LEU A 39 -14.47 6.82 0.31
CA LEU A 39 -14.45 5.35 0.38
C LEU A 39 -13.22 4.78 -0.34
N LEU A 40 -12.91 5.27 -1.54
CA LEU A 40 -11.73 4.86 -2.30
C LEU A 40 -10.44 5.11 -1.50
N LEU A 41 -10.31 6.29 -0.88
CA LEU A 41 -9.15 6.62 -0.03
C LEU A 41 -9.03 5.70 1.21
N ARG A 42 -10.14 5.23 1.78
CA ARG A 42 -10.14 4.29 2.90
C ARG A 42 -9.73 2.88 2.46
N PHE A 43 -10.27 2.40 1.34
CA PHE A 43 -9.87 1.11 0.77
C PHE A 43 -8.40 1.14 0.33
N ASP A 44 -7.93 2.27 -0.22
CA ASP A 44 -6.54 2.53 -0.54
C ASP A 44 -5.63 2.53 0.70
N ALA A 45 -6.08 3.08 1.83
CA ALA A 45 -5.33 2.97 3.08
C ALA A 45 -5.17 1.50 3.54
N VAL A 46 -6.22 0.70 3.40
CA VAL A 46 -6.22 -0.73 3.76
C VAL A 46 -5.32 -1.53 2.82
N GLU A 47 -5.44 -1.31 1.50
CA GLU A 47 -4.63 -2.04 0.50
C GLU A 47 -3.14 -1.73 0.68
N LEU A 48 -2.80 -0.46 0.91
CA LEU A 48 -1.44 0.00 1.18
C LEU A 48 -0.85 -0.71 2.41
N ALA A 49 -1.58 -0.71 3.52
CA ALA A 49 -1.11 -1.33 4.76
C ALA A 49 -0.91 -2.84 4.60
N LEU A 50 -1.86 -3.51 3.93
CA LEU A 50 -1.82 -4.96 3.72
C LEU A 50 -0.63 -5.36 2.84
N PHE A 51 -0.47 -4.71 1.70
CA PHE A 51 0.58 -5.04 0.73
C PHE A 51 1.97 -4.60 1.17
N ALA A 52 2.09 -3.59 2.03
CA ALA A 52 3.37 -3.23 2.64
C ALA A 52 3.94 -4.38 3.47
N VAL A 53 3.10 -4.99 4.30
CA VAL A 53 3.49 -6.12 5.15
C VAL A 53 3.66 -7.39 4.33
N LEU A 54 2.66 -7.76 3.50
CA LEU A 54 2.73 -8.98 2.68
C LEU A 54 3.90 -8.96 1.69
N GLY A 55 4.22 -7.81 1.11
CA GLY A 55 5.36 -7.66 0.22
C GLY A 55 6.70 -7.84 0.95
N ALA A 56 6.83 -7.30 2.16
CA ALA A 56 8.01 -7.49 3.00
C ALA A 56 8.15 -8.94 3.46
N ASP A 57 7.04 -9.52 3.93
CA ASP A 57 6.95 -10.92 4.34
C ASP A 57 7.36 -11.88 3.22
N LYS A 58 6.83 -11.66 2.02
CA LYS A 58 7.17 -12.50 0.86
C LYS A 58 8.61 -12.34 0.41
N ALA A 59 9.19 -11.15 0.57
CA ALA A 59 10.59 -10.92 0.28
C ALA A 59 11.50 -11.62 1.30
N LEU A 60 11.14 -11.66 2.59
CA LEU A 60 11.88 -12.44 3.58
C LEU A 60 11.78 -13.95 3.31
N ASP A 61 10.62 -14.45 2.89
CA ASP A 61 10.42 -15.87 2.56
C ASP A 61 11.37 -16.41 1.49
N ILE A 62 11.74 -15.56 0.53
CA ILE A 62 12.68 -15.93 -0.53
C ILE A 62 14.15 -15.69 -0.13
N GLY A 63 14.41 -15.38 1.14
CA GLY A 63 15.74 -15.14 1.69
C GLY A 63 16.32 -13.75 1.41
N ALA A 64 15.49 -12.76 1.04
CA ALA A 64 15.98 -11.39 0.88
C ALA A 64 16.37 -10.78 2.24
N GLY A 65 17.37 -9.89 2.25
CA GLY A 65 17.77 -9.19 3.46
C GLY A 65 16.69 -8.20 3.96
N PRO A 66 16.77 -7.76 5.24
CA PRO A 66 15.79 -6.87 5.87
C PRO A 66 15.47 -5.60 5.07
N VAL A 67 16.50 -4.95 4.53
CA VAL A 67 16.35 -3.71 3.74
C VAL A 67 15.62 -3.97 2.43
N ALA A 68 15.96 -5.07 1.73
CA ALA A 68 15.30 -5.45 0.49
C ALA A 68 13.84 -5.84 0.75
N ALA A 69 13.54 -6.46 1.88
CA ALA A 69 12.17 -6.77 2.28
C ALA A 69 11.33 -5.51 2.50
N VAL A 70 11.83 -4.54 3.26
CA VAL A 70 11.13 -3.25 3.44
C VAL A 70 10.89 -2.57 2.10
N ALA A 71 11.89 -2.51 1.22
CA ALA A 71 11.75 -1.92 -0.11
C ALA A 71 10.69 -2.63 -0.95
N MET A 72 10.71 -3.97 -0.97
CA MET A 72 9.70 -4.76 -1.67
C MET A 72 8.30 -4.55 -1.10
N GLY A 73 8.16 -4.39 0.21
CA GLY A 73 6.91 -4.01 0.86
C GLY A 73 6.36 -2.70 0.32
N VAL A 74 7.15 -1.63 0.37
CA VAL A 74 6.74 -0.29 -0.12
C VAL A 74 6.39 -0.33 -1.62
N VAL A 75 7.21 -0.97 -2.44
CA VAL A 75 6.95 -1.09 -3.88
C VAL A 75 5.65 -1.84 -4.14
N THR A 76 5.43 -2.98 -3.49
CA THR A 76 4.21 -3.78 -3.66
C THR A 76 2.97 -3.01 -3.22
N ALA A 77 3.07 -2.28 -2.11
CA ALA A 77 1.99 -1.48 -1.57
C ALA A 77 1.55 -0.35 -2.50
N THR A 78 2.52 0.31 -3.13
CA THR A 78 2.27 1.49 -3.96
C THR A 78 1.93 1.15 -5.41
N LEU A 79 2.29 -0.05 -5.89
CA LEU A 79 2.11 -0.45 -7.28
C LEU A 79 0.63 -0.39 -7.73
N GLY A 80 -0.29 -0.85 -6.89
CA GLY A 80 -1.72 -0.89 -7.20
C GLY A 80 -2.32 0.50 -7.38
N GLY A 81 -2.07 1.39 -6.39
CA GLY A 81 -2.51 2.78 -6.45
C GLY A 81 -1.93 3.53 -7.65
N VAL A 82 -0.63 3.35 -7.91
CA VAL A 82 0.03 3.98 -9.08
C VAL A 82 -0.60 3.51 -10.39
N VAL A 83 -0.85 2.20 -10.57
CA VAL A 83 -1.51 1.69 -11.78
C VAL A 83 -2.92 2.25 -11.93
N ARG A 84 -3.70 2.31 -10.84
CA ARG A 84 -5.05 2.91 -10.84
C ARG A 84 -5.03 4.38 -11.27
N ASP A 85 -4.12 5.16 -10.70
CA ASP A 85 -4.05 6.60 -10.93
C ASP A 85 -3.58 6.89 -12.37
N VAL A 86 -2.56 6.17 -12.86
CA VAL A 86 -2.07 6.30 -14.24
C VAL A 86 -3.14 5.93 -15.27
N LEU A 87 -3.88 4.84 -15.04
CA LEU A 87 -4.99 4.43 -15.93
C LEU A 87 -6.15 5.44 -15.92
N SER A 88 -6.30 6.18 -14.82
CA SER A 88 -7.32 7.24 -14.68
C SER A 88 -6.85 8.58 -15.26
N GLY A 89 -5.58 8.71 -15.67
CA GLY A 89 -4.99 9.96 -16.15
C GLY A 89 -4.71 10.97 -15.03
N GLU A 90 -4.71 10.53 -13.77
CA GLU A 90 -4.44 11.37 -12.60
C GLU A 90 -2.97 11.29 -12.16
N SER A 91 -2.51 12.27 -11.40
CA SER A 91 -1.17 12.24 -10.81
C SER A 91 -1.13 11.23 -9.66
N PRO A 92 -0.20 10.25 -9.66
CA PRO A 92 -0.19 9.21 -8.63
C PRO A 92 -0.11 9.75 -7.21
N ALA A 93 -0.89 9.16 -6.30
CA ALA A 93 -0.97 9.59 -4.90
C ALA A 93 0.38 9.60 -4.19
N ILE A 94 1.30 8.70 -4.57
CA ILE A 94 2.66 8.63 -4.02
C ILE A 94 3.49 9.88 -4.31
N LEU A 95 3.28 10.56 -5.45
CA LEU A 95 3.99 11.79 -5.81
C LEU A 95 3.38 13.02 -5.14
N SER A 96 2.10 12.98 -4.80
CA SER A 96 1.38 14.13 -4.25
C SER A 96 1.29 14.14 -2.73
N ARG A 97 1.42 12.96 -2.08
CA ARG A 97 1.27 12.78 -0.62
C ARG A 97 2.46 12.04 -0.05
N GLU A 98 3.43 12.78 0.48
CA GLU A 98 4.63 12.26 1.14
C GLU A 98 4.34 11.26 2.28
N ILE A 99 3.18 11.39 2.93
CA ILE A 99 2.80 10.49 4.04
C ILE A 99 2.35 9.09 3.54
N TYR A 100 2.05 8.96 2.24
CA TYR A 100 1.66 7.69 1.64
C TYR A 100 2.82 6.68 1.66
N ALA A 101 3.98 7.08 1.14
CA ALA A 101 5.17 6.23 1.13
C ALA A 101 5.71 5.95 2.53
N THR A 102 5.66 6.94 3.42
CA THR A 102 6.16 6.79 4.80
C THR A 102 5.26 5.89 5.66
N ALA A 103 3.95 5.88 5.44
CA ALA A 103 3.05 4.92 6.11
C ALA A 103 3.37 3.48 5.72
N ALA A 104 3.55 3.20 4.42
CA ALA A 104 3.96 1.89 3.93
C ALA A 104 5.33 1.49 4.47
N LEU A 105 6.28 2.42 4.47
CA LEU A 105 7.62 2.21 5.01
C LEU A 105 7.56 1.85 6.51
N ALA A 106 6.80 2.61 7.30
CA ALA A 106 6.68 2.39 8.73
C ALA A 106 6.09 1.01 9.06
N GLY A 107 5.03 0.60 8.36
CA GLY A 107 4.44 -0.74 8.57
C GLY A 107 5.41 -1.87 8.23
N ALA A 108 6.10 -1.76 7.09
CA ALA A 108 7.09 -2.75 6.67
C ALA A 108 8.30 -2.81 7.62
N VAL A 109 8.78 -1.66 8.11
CA VAL A 109 9.87 -1.59 9.09
C VAL A 109 9.45 -2.21 10.42
N VAL A 110 8.26 -1.89 10.93
CA VAL A 110 7.74 -2.48 12.18
C VAL A 110 7.64 -4.00 12.07
N PHE A 111 7.10 -4.50 10.96
CA PHE A 111 7.04 -5.94 10.70
C PHE A 111 8.42 -6.60 10.75
N VAL A 112 9.41 -6.05 10.03
CA VAL A 112 10.77 -6.59 9.97
C VAL A 112 11.48 -6.51 11.32
N LEU A 113 11.31 -5.42 12.08
CA LEU A 113 11.91 -5.27 13.41
C LEU A 113 11.32 -6.25 14.42
N PHE A 114 10.00 -6.47 14.38
CA PHE A 114 9.32 -7.41 15.28
C PHE A 114 9.77 -8.84 15.00
N LEU A 115 9.96 -9.19 13.73
CA LEU A 115 10.51 -10.49 13.36
C LEU A 115 11.96 -10.67 13.86
N GLY A 116 12.77 -9.59 13.83
CA GLY A 116 14.12 -9.59 14.41
C GLY A 116 14.15 -9.68 15.95
N ALA A 117 13.05 -9.35 16.61
CA ALA A 117 12.88 -9.45 18.06
C ALA A 117 12.24 -10.79 18.51
N ASP A 118 12.21 -11.79 17.63
CA ASP A 118 11.65 -13.12 17.88
C ASP A 118 10.13 -13.11 18.22
N VAL A 119 9.43 -12.05 17.80
CA VAL A 119 7.96 -11.99 17.91
C VAL A 119 7.35 -12.94 16.87
N PRO A 120 6.27 -13.69 17.21
CA PRO A 120 5.59 -14.54 16.25
C PRO A 120 5.20 -13.80 14.99
N ARG A 121 5.45 -14.44 13.83
CA ARG A 121 5.25 -13.85 12.51
C ARG A 121 3.85 -13.26 12.32
N GLU A 122 2.81 -13.98 12.75
CA GLU A 122 1.42 -13.51 12.66
C GLU A 122 1.22 -12.20 13.44
N THR A 123 1.75 -12.12 14.66
CA THR A 123 1.69 -10.91 15.49
C THR A 123 2.46 -9.76 14.85
N ALA A 124 3.66 -10.01 14.31
CA ALA A 124 4.45 -9.01 13.61
C ALA A 124 3.71 -8.45 12.36
N MET A 125 3.00 -9.32 11.63
CA MET A 125 2.22 -8.91 10.47
C MET A 125 1.04 -8.03 10.88
N VAL A 126 0.31 -8.43 11.93
CA VAL A 126 -0.82 -7.65 12.46
C VAL A 126 -0.36 -6.29 12.99
N THR A 127 0.75 -6.23 13.73
CA THR A 127 1.25 -4.96 14.27
C THR A 127 1.74 -4.04 13.16
N GLY A 128 2.49 -4.54 12.17
CA GLY A 128 2.92 -3.77 11.01
C GLY A 128 1.73 -3.21 10.20
N PHE A 129 0.71 -4.04 10.00
CA PHE A 129 -0.52 -3.65 9.30
C PHE A 129 -1.25 -2.54 10.07
N VAL A 130 -1.47 -2.72 11.37
CA VAL A 130 -2.16 -1.73 12.21
C VAL A 130 -1.39 -0.41 12.25
N VAL A 131 -0.05 -0.43 12.31
CA VAL A 131 0.76 0.80 12.30
C VAL A 131 0.61 1.55 10.98
N ALA A 132 0.79 0.89 9.84
CA ALA A 132 0.61 1.53 8.53
C ALA A 132 -0.81 2.08 8.35
N LEU A 133 -1.81 1.29 8.75
CA LEU A 133 -3.21 1.67 8.67
C LEU A 133 -3.52 2.89 9.57
N ALA A 134 -3.05 2.88 10.81
CA ALA A 134 -3.26 3.97 11.76
C ALA A 134 -2.62 5.28 11.29
N ILE A 135 -1.38 5.22 10.75
CA ILE A 135 -0.73 6.40 10.16
C ILE A 135 -1.60 6.91 9.01
N ARG A 136 -2.03 6.03 8.09
CA ARG A 136 -2.75 6.48 6.90
C ARG A 136 -4.15 7.00 7.21
N PHE A 137 -4.91 6.32 8.06
CA PHE A 137 -6.20 6.82 8.54
C PHE A 137 -6.05 8.13 9.32
N GLY A 138 -5.02 8.25 10.16
CA GLY A 138 -4.71 9.49 10.86
C GLY A 138 -4.51 10.66 9.91
N THR A 139 -3.80 10.46 8.80
CA THR A 139 -3.65 11.52 7.79
C THR A 139 -4.94 11.89 7.07
N LEU A 140 -5.83 10.91 6.82
CA LEU A 140 -7.11 11.16 6.16
C LEU A 140 -8.09 11.89 7.09
N HIS A 141 -8.04 11.62 8.39
CA HIS A 141 -8.94 12.25 9.36
C HIS A 141 -8.45 13.62 9.84
N TRP A 142 -7.15 13.76 10.09
CA TRP A 142 -6.56 15.02 10.61
C TRP A 142 -5.94 15.90 9.52
N ASN A 143 -6.05 15.54 8.24
CA ASN A 143 -5.42 16.24 7.11
C ASN A 143 -3.94 16.52 7.35
N TRP A 144 -3.22 15.55 7.94
CA TRP A 144 -1.80 15.71 8.19
C TRP A 144 -1.08 15.92 6.86
N SER A 145 -0.37 17.03 6.72
CA SER A 145 0.50 17.30 5.57
C SER A 145 1.90 17.56 6.09
N LEU A 146 2.89 16.85 5.54
CA LEU A 146 4.29 17.21 5.77
C LEU A 146 4.55 18.60 5.14
N PRO A 147 5.42 19.43 5.73
CA PRO A 147 5.75 20.74 5.19
C PRO A 147 6.31 20.57 3.77
N ARG A 148 5.58 21.03 2.76
CA ARG A 148 6.09 21.04 1.38
C ARG A 148 7.30 21.96 1.33
N TYR A 149 8.43 21.45 0.86
CA TYR A 149 9.58 22.28 0.56
C TYR A 149 9.20 23.25 -0.55
N GLY A 150 8.92 24.50 -0.19
CA GLY A 150 8.64 25.57 -1.14
C GLY A 150 9.89 25.87 -1.95
N GLN A 151 9.81 25.82 -3.28
CA GLN A 151 10.86 26.37 -4.10
C GLN A 151 11.04 27.85 -3.72
N PRO A 152 12.27 28.33 -3.46
CA PRO A 152 12.52 29.76 -3.38
C PRO A 152 12.01 30.40 -4.67
N SER A 153 11.08 31.35 -4.54
CA SER A 153 10.65 32.21 -5.63
C SER A 153 11.87 32.92 -6.20
N GLY A 154 12.38 32.41 -7.31
CA GLY A 154 13.43 33.05 -8.09
C GLY A 154 12.85 34.23 -8.85
N ASP A 155 12.67 35.35 -8.16
CA ASP A 155 12.60 36.67 -8.81
C ASP A 155 14.04 37.07 -9.19
N THR A 156 14.40 36.88 -10.45
CA THR A 156 15.31 37.74 -11.22
C THR A 156 15.01 37.62 -12.70
#